data_AF-A0A2W6SYQ7-F1
#
_entry.id   AF-A0A2W6SYQ7-F1
#
_cell.length_a   1.000
_cell.length_b   1.000
_cell.length_c   1.000
_cell.angle_alpha   90.00
_cell.angle_beta   90.00
_cell.angle_gamma   90.00
#
_symmetry.space_group_name_H-M   'P 1'
#
loop_
_entity.id
_entity.type
_entity.pdbx_description
1 polymer ?
#
loop_
_entity_poly.entity_id
_entity_poly.type
_entity_poly.pdbx_seq_one_letter_code
_entity_poly.pdbx_strand_id
1 'polypeptide(L)'
;MNFHSRLQPDLAPLCAALAGEMREIGAIVGALEQIVVADEAFALAHVEALQQFDLVVQSAEETARVLERMGRGASHEEAVGLVRLEAIRARLGAAAGHG
;
A
#
# COMPACT_ATOMS: atom_id res chain seq x y z
N MET A 1 36.84 4.29 -15.21
CA MET A 1 36.29 3.77 -13.95
C MET A 1 34.85 4.23 -13.85
N ASN A 2 33.89 3.34 -14.08
CA ASN A 2 32.46 3.66 -14.01
C ASN A 2 31.97 3.49 -12.57
N PHE A 3 31.41 4.56 -12.01
CA PHE A 3 30.86 4.59 -10.65
C PHE A 3 29.49 3.89 -10.51
N HIS A 4 28.95 3.33 -11.60
CA HIS A 4 27.64 2.67 -11.62
C HIS A 4 27.63 1.21 -11.10
N SER A 5 28.76 0.66 -10.66
CA SER A 5 28.85 -0.73 -10.21
C SER A 5 28.82 -0.93 -8.69
N ARG A 6 28.59 0.12 -7.88
CA ARG A 6 28.65 0.01 -6.40
C ARG A 6 27.29 -0.13 -5.69
N LEU A 7 26.18 -0.22 -6.42
CA LEU A 7 24.81 -0.32 -5.85
C LEU A 7 24.06 -1.63 -6.19
N GLN A 8 24.72 -2.66 -6.69
CA GLN A 8 24.10 -4.00 -6.74
C GLN A 8 24.80 -5.02 -5.84
N PRO A 9 24.73 -4.83 -4.51
CA PRO A 9 24.56 -5.92 -3.57
C PRO A 9 23.08 -6.01 -3.15
N ASP A 10 22.44 -7.11 -3.53
CA ASP A 10 21.16 -7.64 -3.05
C ASP A 10 20.04 -6.62 -2.71
N LEU A 11 19.41 -6.07 -3.77
CA LEU A 11 18.21 -5.22 -3.63
C LEU A 11 17.02 -6.01 -3.03
N ALA A 12 17.02 -7.34 -3.17
CA ALA A 12 15.92 -8.21 -2.76
C ALA A 12 15.66 -8.20 -1.24
N PRO A 13 16.65 -8.40 -0.36
CA PRO A 13 16.48 -8.25 1.09
C PRO A 13 15.98 -6.87 1.51
N LEU A 14 16.50 -5.79 0.91
CA LEU A 14 16.07 -4.42 1.22
C LEU A 14 14.61 -4.20 0.82
N CYS A 15 14.23 -4.61 -0.38
CA CYS A 15 12.86 -4.56 -0.87
C CYS A 15 11.91 -5.37 0.03
N ALA A 16 12.32 -6.56 0.46
CA ALA A 16 11.53 -7.39 1.36
C ALA A 16 11.35 -6.75 2.74
N ALA A 17 12.41 -6.16 3.30
CA ALA A 17 12.36 -5.45 4.57
C ALA A 17 11.40 -4.24 4.48
N LEU A 18 11.55 -3.40 3.46
CA LEU A 18 10.68 -2.24 3.26
C LEU A 18 9.22 -2.63 3.00
N ALA A 19 8.97 -3.74 2.29
CA ALA A 19 7.62 -4.26 2.11
C ALA A 19 7.01 -4.73 3.45
N GLY A 20 7.84 -5.28 4.35
CA GLY A 20 7.46 -5.60 5.73
C GLY A 20 7.06 -4.36 6.52
N GLU A 21 7.92 -3.34 6.53
CA GLU A 21 7.67 -2.06 7.21
C GLU A 21 6.37 -1.40 6.71
N MET A 22 6.12 -1.40 5.40
CA MET A 22 4.88 -0.85 4.85
C MET A 22 3.64 -1.57 5.38
N ARG A 23 3.68 -2.91 5.45
CA ARG A 23 2.56 -3.69 6.01
C ARG A 23 2.37 -3.45 7.50
N GLU A 24 3.46 -3.27 8.24
CA GLU A 24 3.39 -2.92 9.66
C GLU A 24 2.74 -1.54 9.87
N ILE A 25 3.13 -0.55 9.07
CA ILE A 25 2.47 0.77 9.06
C ILE A 25 0.97 0.63 8.77
N GLY A 26 0.60 -0.13 7.73
CA GLY A 26 -0.81 -0.40 7.41
C GLY A 26 -1.56 -1.05 8.57
N ALA A 27 -0.96 -2.02 9.26
CA ALA A 27 -1.55 -2.67 10.42
C ALA A 27 -1.75 -1.71 11.60
N ILE A 28 -0.77 -0.84 11.88
CA ILE A 28 -0.86 0.19 12.93
C ILE A 28 -2.00 1.16 12.60
N VAL A 29 -2.07 1.64 11.37
CA VAL A 29 -3.10 2.57 10.92
C VAL A 29 -4.50 1.93 11.01
N GLY A 30 -4.67 0.70 10.54
CA GLY A 30 -5.95 -0.03 10.65
C GLY A 30 -6.35 -0.34 12.10
N ALA A 31 -5.39 -0.52 13.02
CA ALA A 31 -5.68 -0.65 14.44
C ALA A 31 -6.14 0.68 15.06
N LEU A 32 -5.54 1.80 14.65
CA LEU A 32 -5.96 3.14 15.08
C LEU A 32 -7.36 3.48 14.56
N GLU A 33 -7.66 3.13 13.31
CA GLU A 33 -9.00 3.29 12.74
C GLU A 33 -10.04 2.57 13.60
N GLN A 34 -9.81 1.30 13.96
CA GLN A 34 -10.73 0.52 14.80
C GLN A 34 -11.00 1.19 16.16
N ILE A 35 -10.01 1.84 16.75
CA ILE A 35 -10.18 2.60 18.00
C ILE A 35 -11.04 3.84 17.77
N VAL A 36 -10.82 4.54 16.66
CA VAL A 36 -11.55 5.77 16.32
C VAL A 36 -13.00 5.49 15.95
N VAL A 37 -13.28 4.42 15.19
CA VAL A 37 -14.65 4.06 14.79
C VAL A 37 -15.46 3.38 15.90
N ALA A 38 -14.82 3.03 17.03
CA ALA A 38 -15.52 2.45 18.17
C ALA A 38 -16.53 3.41 18.81
N ASP A 39 -16.35 4.73 18.63
CA ASP A 39 -17.36 5.73 18.94
C ASP A 39 -18.28 5.95 17.73
N GLU A 40 -19.50 5.39 17.80
CA GLU A 40 -20.47 5.42 16.72
C GLU A 40 -20.94 6.84 16.35
N ALA A 41 -21.05 7.74 17.33
CA ALA A 41 -21.47 9.12 17.09
C ALA A 41 -20.37 9.91 16.39
N PHE A 42 -19.12 9.69 16.79
CA PHE A 42 -17.96 10.27 16.12
C PHE A 42 -17.80 9.71 14.70
N ALA A 43 -17.93 8.39 14.54
CA ALA A 43 -17.79 7.72 13.26
C ALA A 43 -18.80 8.25 12.24
N LEU A 44 -20.08 8.36 12.65
CA LEU A 44 -21.15 8.85 11.78
C LEU A 44 -20.94 10.33 11.40
N ALA A 45 -20.38 11.14 12.29
CA ALA A 45 -20.08 12.56 12.02
C ALA A 45 -18.90 12.77 11.05
N HIS A 46 -18.02 11.77 10.89
CA HIS A 46 -16.75 11.90 10.17
C HIS A 46 -16.49 10.82 9.12
N VAL A 47 -17.53 10.10 8.67
CA VAL A 47 -17.43 8.95 7.72
C VAL A 47 -16.48 9.23 6.54
N GLU A 48 -16.63 10.37 5.84
CA GLU A 48 -15.80 10.69 4.68
C GLU A 48 -14.31 10.89 5.03
N ALA A 49 -14.03 11.47 6.19
CA ALA A 49 -12.66 11.65 6.65
C ALA A 49 -12.04 10.33 7.10
N LEU A 50 -12.85 9.42 7.67
CA LEU A 50 -12.40 8.12 8.13
C LEU A 50 -12.02 7.18 6.98
N GLN A 51 -12.62 7.33 5.79
CA GLN A 51 -12.20 6.62 4.57
C GLN A 51 -10.73 6.88 4.19
N GLN A 52 -10.09 7.93 4.72
CA GLN A 52 -8.66 8.16 4.51
C GLN A 52 -7.79 7.09 5.20
N PHE A 53 -8.28 6.45 6.27
CA PHE A 53 -7.59 5.34 6.90
C PHE A 53 -7.49 4.14 5.96
N ASP A 54 -8.62 3.70 5.40
CA ASP A 54 -8.68 2.65 4.38
C ASP A 54 -7.74 2.96 3.19
N LEU A 55 -7.74 4.21 2.72
CA LEU A 55 -6.86 4.63 1.63
C LEU A 55 -5.38 4.48 1.97
N VAL A 56 -4.98 4.83 3.21
CA VAL A 56 -3.60 4.70 3.67
C VAL A 56 -3.21 3.22 3.81
N VAL A 57 -4.09 2.38 4.36
CA VAL A 57 -3.87 0.93 4.48
C VAL A 57 -3.70 0.30 3.09
N GLN A 58 -4.57 0.65 2.14
CA GLN A 58 -4.47 0.19 0.76
C GLN A 58 -3.15 0.64 0.10
N SER A 59 -2.80 1.93 0.23
CA SER A 59 -1.57 2.49 -0.33
C SER A 59 -0.32 1.81 0.23
N ALA A 60 -0.33 1.47 1.52
CA ALA A 60 0.75 0.77 2.17
C ALA A 60 0.94 -0.66 1.62
N GLU A 61 -0.16 -1.40 1.46
CA GLU A 61 -0.16 -2.73 0.86
C GLU A 61 0.27 -2.70 -0.62
N GLU A 62 -0.21 -1.73 -1.40
CA GLU A 62 0.19 -1.54 -2.78
C GLU A 62 1.70 -1.25 -2.91
N THR A 63 2.22 -0.39 -2.03
CA THR A 63 3.66 -0.07 -1.96
C THR A 63 4.48 -1.32 -1.59
N ALA A 64 4.02 -2.12 -0.64
CA ALA A 64 4.66 -3.39 -0.29
C ALA A 64 4.75 -4.34 -1.50
N ARG A 65 3.67 -4.46 -2.29
CA ARG A 65 3.65 -5.28 -3.52
C ARG A 65 4.60 -4.75 -4.60
N VAL A 66 4.74 -3.43 -4.75
CA VAL A 66 5.72 -2.82 -5.66
C VAL A 66 7.13 -3.23 -5.24
N LEU A 67 7.45 -3.07 -3.95
CA LEU A 67 8.76 -3.40 -3.40
C LEU A 67 9.08 -4.88 -3.59
N GLU A 68 8.14 -5.78 -3.32
CA GLU A 68 8.32 -7.22 -3.58
C GLU A 68 8.61 -7.53 -5.05
N ARG A 69 7.92 -6.86 -5.99
CA ARG A 69 8.18 -7.02 -7.42
C ARG A 69 9.57 -6.51 -7.81
N MET A 70 9.97 -5.35 -7.29
CA MET A 70 11.32 -4.82 -7.50
C MET A 70 12.39 -5.76 -6.93
N GLY A 71 12.15 -6.34 -5.75
CA GLY A 71 13.03 -7.33 -5.14
C GLY A 71 13.14 -8.63 -5.95
N ARG A 72 12.12 -8.96 -6.75
CA ARG A 72 12.15 -10.09 -7.71
C ARG A 72 12.78 -9.73 -9.07
N GLY A 73 13.28 -8.49 -9.22
CA GLY A 73 13.93 -8.03 -10.45
C GLY A 73 13.01 -7.38 -11.48
N ALA A 74 11.75 -7.08 -11.13
CA ALA A 74 10.87 -6.32 -12.03
C ALA A 74 11.42 -4.91 -12.26
N SER A 75 11.29 -4.41 -13.48
CA SER A 75 11.58 -3.01 -13.77
C SER A 75 10.61 -2.08 -13.03
N HIS A 76 11.02 -0.82 -12.82
CA HIS A 76 10.19 0.19 -12.15
C HIS A 76 8.82 0.36 -12.84
N GLU A 77 8.77 0.26 -14.17
CA GLU A 77 7.54 0.40 -14.96
C GLU A 77 6.59 -0.80 -14.75
N GLU A 78 7.12 -2.02 -14.77
CA GLU A 78 6.36 -3.25 -14.51
C GLU A 78 5.87 -3.30 -13.06
N ALA A 79 6.71 -2.86 -12.12
CA ALA A 79 6.38 -2.86 -10.72
C ALA A 79 5.23 -1.88 -10.40
N VAL A 80 5.18 -0.70 -11.02
CA VAL A 80 4.13 0.31 -10.77
C VAL A 80 2.87 0.08 -11.61
N GLY A 81 3.01 -0.43 -12.85
CA GLY A 81 1.88 -0.64 -13.76
C GLY A 81 0.79 -1.56 -13.19
N LEU A 82 1.17 -2.58 -12.41
CA LEU A 82 0.24 -3.53 -11.80
C LEU A 82 -0.57 -2.92 -10.63
N VAL A 83 -0.01 -1.96 -9.89
CA VAL A 83 -0.75 -1.23 -8.83
C VAL A 83 -1.87 -0.40 -9.43
N ARG A 84 -1.58 0.35 -10.50
CA ARG A 84 -2.59 1.17 -11.17
C ARG A 84 -3.77 0.33 -11.65
N LEU A 85 -3.50 -0.88 -12.14
CA LEU A 85 -4.54 -1.81 -12.56
C LEU A 85 -5.38 -2.32 -11.37
N GLU A 86 -4.73 -2.70 -10.26
CA GLU A 86 -5.40 -3.13 -9.02
C GLU A 86 -6.26 -2.01 -8.42
N ALA A 87 -5.74 -0.78 -8.33
CA ALA A 87 -6.47 0.39 -7.84
C ALA A 87 -7.68 0.72 -8.75
N ILE A 88 -7.52 0.64 -10.07
CA ILE A 88 -8.63 0.80 -11.02
C ILE A 88 -9.67 -0.30 -10.82
N ARG A 89 -9.24 -1.56 -10.66
CA ARG A 89 -10.13 -2.71 -10.45
C ARG A 89 -10.87 -2.63 -9.11
N ALA A 90 -10.21 -2.17 -8.05
CA ALA A 90 -10.81 -1.96 -6.73
C ALA A 90 -11.87 -0.86 -6.76
N ARG A 91 -11.57 0.28 -7.42
CA ARG A 91 -12.54 1.37 -7.62
C ARG A 91 -13.75 0.94 -8.44
N LEU A 92 -13.53 0.17 -9.52
CA LEU A 92 -14.60 -0.40 -10.33
C LEU A 92 -15.45 -1.39 -9.51
N GLY A 93 -14.82 -2.24 -8.69
CA GLY A 93 -15.51 -3.20 -7.82
C GLY A 93 -16.37 -2.52 -6.75
N ALA A 94 -15.83 -1.47 -6.09
CA ALA A 94 -16.57 -0.68 -5.11
C ALA A 94 -17.79 0.02 -5.74
N ALA A 95 -17.64 0.57 -6.95
CA ALA A 95 -18.74 1.20 -7.68
C ALA A 95 -19.80 0.18 -8.14
N ALA A 96 -19.40 -1.05 -8.48
CA ALA A 96 -20.31 -2.11 -8.92
C ALA A 96 -21.04 -2.83 -7.76
N GLY A 97 -20.51 -2.77 -6.54
CA GLY A 97 -21.14 -3.33 -5.32
C GLY A 97 -22.23 -2.44 -4.70
N HIS A 98 -22.50 -1.25 -5.26
CA HIS A 98 -23.54 -0.32 -4.82
C HIS A 98 -24.77 -0.32 -5.76
N GLY A 99 -25.07 -1.46 -6.40
CA GLY A 99 -26.23 -1.66 -7.27
C GLY A 99 -27.34 -2.46 -6.63
#